data_AF-A0A0G1T5S7-F1
#
_entry.id   AF-A0A0G1T5S7-F1
#
_cell.length_a   1.000
_cell.length_b   1.000
_cell.length_c   1.000
_cell.angle_alpha   90.00
_cell.angle_beta   90.00
_cell.angle_gamma   90.00
#
_symmetry.space_group_name_H-M   'P 1'
#
loop_
_entity.id
_entity.type
_entity.pdbx_description
1 polymer ?
#
loop_
_entity_poly.entity_id
_entity_poly.type
_entity_poly.pdbx_seq_one_letter_code
_entity_poly.pdbx_strand_id
1 'polypeptide(L)' 'MKPEIPSAYSAEKTKNSNGYLSDTLRPTERRKGEFAFWVREVQHSGGPVLELASGAGRILTVLAEAGVDVYGLEASS' A
#
# COMPACT_ATOMS: atom_id res chain seq x y z
N MET A 1 -23.01 -7.22 -6.52
CA MET A 1 -22.31 -7.76 -5.33
C MET A 1 -21.24 -6.75 -4.95
N LYS A 2 -21.31 -6.15 -3.76
CA LYS A 2 -20.26 -5.21 -3.31
C LYS A 2 -19.02 -6.03 -2.94
N PRO A 3 -17.81 -5.65 -3.38
CA PRO A 3 -16.60 -6.35 -3.00
C PRO A 3 -16.42 -6.26 -1.49
N GLU A 4 -16.12 -7.39 -0.84
CA GLU A 4 -15.64 -7.41 0.54
C GLU A 4 -14.26 -6.75 0.56
N ILE A 5 -14.18 -5.56 1.13
CA ILE A 5 -12.90 -4.86 1.30
C ILE A 5 -12.19 -5.54 2.49
N PRO A 6 -11.01 -6.15 2.30
CA PRO A 6 -10.25 -6.73 3.40
C PRO A 6 -10.05 -5.70 4.52
N SER A 7 -10.18 -6.15 5.77
CA SER A 7 -10.33 -5.31 6.98
C SER A 7 -9.29 -4.21 7.19
N ALA A 8 -8.16 -4.23 6.48
CA ALA A 8 -7.15 -3.17 6.48
C ALA A 8 -7.64 -1.84 5.87
N TYR A 9 -8.71 -1.84 5.08
CA TYR A 9 -9.19 -0.64 4.35
C TYR A 9 -10.62 -0.21 4.72
N SER A 10 -11.26 -0.81 5.74
CA SER A 10 -12.53 -0.29 6.25
C SER A 10 -12.28 1.02 7.01
N ALA A 11 -12.78 2.13 6.46
CA ALA A 11 -12.72 3.46 7.06
C ALA A 11 -13.31 3.53 8.49
N GLU A 12 -14.14 2.56 8.86
CA GLU A 12 -14.72 2.47 10.21
C GLU A 12 -13.73 1.93 11.25
N LYS A 13 -12.76 1.10 10.84
CA LYS A 13 -11.69 0.62 11.73
C LYS A 13 -10.44 1.49 11.71
N THR A 14 -10.15 2.24 10.65
CA THR A 14 -8.98 3.16 10.64
C THR A 14 -9.05 4.26 11.70
N LYS A 15 -10.23 4.54 12.27
CA LYS A 15 -10.42 5.47 13.40
C LYS A 15 -9.65 5.07 14.67
N ASN A 16 -9.17 3.82 14.78
CA ASN A 16 -8.40 3.36 15.94
C ASN A 16 -6.91 3.09 15.63
N SER A 17 -6.43 3.39 14.42
CA SER A 17 -5.02 3.16 14.05
C SER A 17 -4.39 4.19 13.10
N ASN A 18 -5.01 5.36 12.89
CA ASN A 18 -4.54 6.39 11.95
C ASN A 18 -4.20 5.86 10.54
N GLY A 19 -4.88 4.80 10.09
CA GLY A 19 -4.64 4.20 8.76
C GLY A 19 -3.48 3.20 8.71
N TYR A 20 -2.84 2.85 9.82
CA TYR A 20 -1.78 1.84 9.87
C TYR A 20 -2.29 0.47 10.31
N LEU A 21 -1.62 -0.60 9.86
CA LEU A 21 -1.88 -1.99 10.25
C LEU A 21 -1.64 -2.18 11.76
N SER A 22 -2.67 -2.00 12.60
CA SER A 22 -2.73 -2.18 14.07
C SER A 22 -1.58 -1.59 14.91
N ASP A 23 -1.91 -0.77 15.91
CA ASP A 23 -0.92 -0.19 16.83
C ASP A 23 -0.18 -1.19 17.73
N THR A 24 -0.64 -2.44 17.78
CA THR A 24 -0.06 -3.54 18.55
C THR A 24 1.16 -4.18 17.89
N LEU A 25 1.40 -3.93 16.60
CA LEU A 25 2.58 -4.45 15.89
C LEU A 25 3.78 -3.52 16.04
N ARG A 26 5.00 -4.08 16.06
CA ARG A 26 6.20 -3.25 16.02
C ARG A 26 6.22 -2.46 14.70
N PRO A 27 6.75 -1.22 14.67
CA PRO A 27 6.75 -0.40 13.46
C PRO A 27 7.36 -1.08 12.23
N THR A 28 8.33 -1.97 12.43
CA THR A 28 8.97 -2.74 11.36
C THR A 28 8.08 -3.86 10.80
N GLU A 29 7.28 -4.50 11.65
CA GLU A 29 6.35 -5.57 11.25
C GLU A 29 5.15 -4.99 10.48
N ARG A 30 4.67 -3.81 10.88
CA ARG A 30 3.62 -3.09 10.15
C ARG A 30 4.01 -2.79 8.72
N ARG A 31 5.22 -2.25 8.52
CA ARG A 31 5.72 -1.92 7.17
C ARG A 31 5.84 -3.16 6.29
N LYS A 32 6.33 -4.28 6.85
CA LYS A 32 6.41 -5.55 6.11
C LYS A 32 5.04 -6.06 5.67
N GLY A 33 4.04 -5.98 6.55
CA GLY A 33 2.67 -6.38 6.22
C GLY A 33 2.05 -5.50 5.13
N GLU A 34 2.30 -4.20 5.18
CA GLU A 34 1.80 -3.24 4.19
C GLU A 34 2.44 -3.47 2.81
N PHE A 35 3.75 -3.68 2.77
CA PHE A 35 4.46 -3.99 1.53
C PHE A 35 3.98 -5.30 0.90
N ALA A 36 3.82 -6.35 1.71
CA ALA A 36 3.31 -7.64 1.23
C ALA A 36 1.88 -7.52 0.67
N PHE A 37 1.06 -6.65 1.26
CA PHE A 37 -0.27 -6.36 0.73
C PHE A 37 -0.19 -5.74 -0.67
N TRP A 38 0.55 -4.63 -0.84
CA TRP A 38 0.61 -3.93 -2.12
C TRP A 38 1.23 -4.74 -3.24
N VAL A 39 2.30 -5.50 -2.96
CA VAL A 39 2.92 -6.39 -3.95
C VAL A 39 1.91 -7.44 -4.44
N ARG A 40 1.12 -8.05 -3.54
CA ARG A 40 0.10 -9.02 -3.91
C ARG A 40 -1.00 -8.41 -4.78
N GLU A 41 -1.53 -7.25 -4.39
CA GLU A 41 -2.59 -6.59 -5.17
C GLU A 41 -2.13 -6.21 -6.58
N VAL A 42 -0.89 -5.76 -6.70
CA VAL A 42 -0.29 -5.43 -8.00
C VAL A 42 -0.05 -6.66 -8.87
N GLN A 43 0.41 -7.76 -8.29
CA GLN A 43 0.56 -9.01 -9.03
C GLN A 43 -0.79 -9.51 -9.59
N HIS A 44 -1.89 -9.25 -8.88
CA HIS A 44 -3.23 -9.56 -9.37
C HIS A 44 -3.74 -8.59 -10.45
N SER A 45 -3.26 -7.34 -10.49
CA SER A 45 -3.73 -6.34 -11.45
C SER A 45 -3.12 -6.53 -12.85
N GLY A 46 -1.94 -7.15 -12.95
CA GLY A 46 -1.35 -7.62 -14.21
C GLY A 46 -0.90 -6.52 -15.19
N GLY A 47 -0.82 -5.26 -14.75
CA GLY A 47 -0.43 -4.14 -15.60
C GLY A 47 0.62 -3.24 -14.96
N PRO A 48 1.15 -2.28 -15.73
CA PRO A 48 1.95 -1.22 -15.14
C PRO A 48 1.11 -0.43 -14.12
N VAL A 49 1.73 -0.05 -13.01
CA VAL A 49 1.07 0.60 -11.89
C VAL A 49 1.38 2.09 -11.88
N LEU A 50 0.37 2.92 -11.59
CA LEU A 50 0.56 4.34 -11.29
C LEU A 50 0.30 4.58 -9.80
N GLU A 51 1.32 5.04 -9.06
CA GLU A 51 1.18 5.53 -7.69
C GLU A 51 0.99 7.05 -7.69
N LEU A 52 -0.18 7.50 -7.24
CA LEU A 52 -0.50 8.91 -7.06
C LEU A 52 -0.05 9.39 -5.69
N ALA A 53 0.46 10.62 -5.61
CA ALA A 53 1.03 11.21 -4.40
C ALA A 53 2.14 10.33 -3.81
N SER A 54 3.07 9.90 -4.68
CA SER A 54 4.12 8.94 -4.32
C SER A 54 5.11 9.47 -3.27
N GLY A 55 5.17 10.78 -3.06
CA GLY A 55 6.13 11.43 -2.16
C GLY A 55 7.55 10.97 -2.43
N ALA A 56 8.25 10.53 -1.38
CA ALA A 56 9.60 9.97 -1.47
C ALA A 56 9.66 8.53 -2.02
N GLY A 57 8.55 7.95 -2.49
CA GLY A 57 8.51 6.65 -3.15
C GLY A 57 8.52 5.45 -2.21
N ARG A 58 7.98 5.56 -0.99
CA ARG A 58 8.03 4.46 0.00
C ARG A 58 7.39 3.16 -0.47
N ILE A 59 6.26 3.24 -1.18
CA ILE A 59 5.60 2.06 -1.78
C ILE A 59 6.19 1.82 -3.18
N LEU A 60 6.35 2.88 -3.97
CA LEU A 60 6.93 2.85 -5.32
C LEU A 60 8.21 2.02 -5.40
N THR A 61 9.19 2.32 -4.54
CA THR A 61 10.49 1.64 -4.53
C THR A 61 10.34 0.15 -4.24
N VAL A 62 9.47 -0.23 -3.31
CA VAL A 62 9.25 -1.63 -2.95
C VAL A 62 8.56 -2.39 -4.09
N LEU A 63 7.62 -1.76 -4.79
CA LEU A 63 6.99 -2.35 -5.97
C LEU A 63 8.01 -2.51 -7.11
N ALA A 64 8.84 -1.50 -7.36
CA ALA A 64 9.90 -1.57 -8.37
C ALA A 64 10.92 -2.68 -8.05
N GLU A 65 11.36 -2.81 -6.79
CA GLU A 65 12.24 -3.88 -6.32
C GLU A 65 11.60 -5.28 -6.46
N ALA A 66 10.27 -5.36 -6.38
CA ALA A 66 9.52 -6.59 -6.63
C ALA A 66 9.34 -6.91 -8.13
N GLY A 67 9.94 -6.11 -9.03
CA GLY A 67 9.92 -6.31 -10.47
C GLY A 67 8.65 -5.79 -11.15
N VAL A 68 7.88 -4.95 -10.47
CA VAL A 68 6.70 -4.29 -11.05
C VAL A 68 7.14 -3.11 -11.91
N ASP A 69 6.57 -2.98 -13.11
CA ASP A 69 6.63 -1.73 -13.88
C ASP A 69 5.73 -0.67 -13.23
N VAL A 70 6.34 0.27 -12.49
CA VAL A 70 5.62 1.24 -11.65
C VAL A 70 6.08 2.67 -11.95
N TYR A 71 5.09 3.57 -12.05
CA TYR A 71 5.25 4.99 -12.30
C TYR A 71 4.73 5.78 -11.10
N GLY A 72 5.45 6.83 -10.71
CA GLY A 72 5.06 7.73 -9.63
C GLY A 72 4.64 9.08 -10.16
N LEU A 73 3.56 9.64 -9.61
CA LEU A 73 3.17 11.02 -9.82
C LEU A 73 3.07 11.74 -8.48
N GLU A 74 3.82 12.83 -8.33
CA GLU A 74 3.82 13.67 -7.15
C GLU A 74 3.71 15.14 -7.58
N ALA A 75 2.89 15.91 -6.87
CA ALA A 75 2.63 17.32 -7.15
C ALA A 75 3.51 18.25 -6.29
N SER A 76 4.11 17.75 -5.21
CA SER A 76 5.04 18.52 -4.40
C SER A 76 6.31 18.88 -5.18
N SER A 77 6.81 20.10 -4.97
CA SER A 77 8.09 20.61 -5.50
C SER A 77 9.26 20.30 -4.59
#